data_AF-A0A938KJ63-F1
#
_entry.id   AF-A0A938KJ63-F1
#
_cell.length_a   1.000
_cell.length_b   1.000
_cell.length_c   1.000
_cell.angle_alpha   90.00
_cell.angle_beta   90.00
_cell.angle_gamma   90.00
#
_symmetry.space_group_name_H-M   'P 1'
#
loop_
_entity.id
_entity.type
_entity.pdbx_description
1 polymer ?
#
loop_
_entity_poly.entity_id
_entity_poly.type
_entity_poly.pdbx_seq_one_letter_code
_entity_poly.pdbx_strand_id
1 'polypeptide(L)'
;MRSTRWLCAGLLFVGFVLGAGPDGWAGSLSPEEARGKRIFREGLSEAGRMITARVGRSSTPMPGKTFPCASCHGLDGRGRPEGGVVPADITWSKLTTPLVSTGGTERARSAYSGGLISGAITGGLNADGAALDFTMPRFEMHEDDLRDVVA
;
A
#
# COMPACT_ATOMS: atom_id res chain seq x y z
N MET A 1 47.31 -48.36 -55.59
CA MET A 1 47.61 -48.35 -54.14
C MET A 1 46.47 -47.62 -53.44
N ARG A 2 45.88 -48.26 -52.43
CA ARG A 2 44.71 -47.82 -51.68
C ARG A 2 45.06 -46.62 -50.78
N SER A 3 44.19 -45.62 -50.69
CA SER A 3 43.97 -44.92 -49.41
C SER A 3 42.62 -44.18 -49.37
N THR A 4 41.78 -44.75 -48.52
CA THR A 4 40.56 -44.26 -47.88
C THR A 4 40.61 -42.76 -47.54
N ARG A 5 39.58 -42.00 -47.97
CA ARG A 5 39.31 -40.66 -47.45
C ARG A 5 38.13 -40.70 -46.49
N TRP A 6 38.37 -40.09 -45.34
CA TRP A 6 37.62 -40.25 -44.11
C TRP A 6 36.37 -39.39 -44.10
N LEU A 7 35.28 -39.93 -43.53
CA LEU A 7 34.07 -39.21 -43.20
C LEU A 7 34.36 -38.25 -42.04
N CYS A 8 34.20 -36.94 -42.25
CA CYS A 8 34.03 -35.99 -41.16
C CYS A 8 32.53 -35.75 -40.98
N ALA A 9 31.99 -36.34 -39.92
CA ALA A 9 30.65 -36.08 -39.41
C ALA A 9 30.54 -34.61 -39.01
N GLY A 10 29.63 -33.88 -39.67
CA GLY A 10 29.25 -32.53 -39.25
C GLY A 10 28.44 -32.62 -37.95
N LEU A 11 29.02 -32.14 -36.85
CA LEU A 11 28.27 -31.92 -35.62
C LEU A 11 27.31 -30.73 -35.83
N LEU A 12 26.02 -31.03 -35.72
CA LEU A 12 24.94 -30.06 -35.55
C LEU A 12 25.13 -29.33 -34.21
N PHE A 13 25.51 -28.05 -34.26
CA PHE A 13 25.30 -27.14 -33.13
C PHE A 13 23.83 -26.74 -33.09
N VAL A 14 23.02 -27.50 -32.33
CA VAL A 14 21.69 -27.06 -31.90
C VAL A 14 21.90 -25.95 -30.88
N GLY A 15 21.68 -24.71 -31.30
CA GLY A 15 21.65 -23.55 -30.42
C GLY A 15 20.46 -23.64 -29.47
N PHE A 16 20.73 -24.03 -28.23
CA PHE A 16 19.77 -23.95 -27.13
C PHE A 16 19.69 -22.50 -26.65
N VAL A 17 18.72 -21.75 -27.19
CA VAL A 17 18.37 -20.43 -26.67
C VAL A 17 17.55 -20.65 -25.39
N LEU A 18 18.22 -20.66 -24.24
CA LEU A 18 17.58 -20.46 -22.94
C LEU A 18 17.28 -18.97 -22.77
N GLY A 19 16.14 -18.54 -23.31
CA GLY A 19 15.54 -17.25 -23.02
C GLY A 19 14.24 -17.45 -22.26
N ALA A 20 14.33 -17.61 -20.94
CA ALA A 20 13.24 -17.35 -19.98
C ALA A 20 13.82 -17.49 -18.57
N GLY A 21 14.49 -16.44 -18.08
CA GLY A 21 14.62 -16.25 -16.64
C GLY A 21 13.22 -15.93 -16.09
N PRO A 22 12.83 -16.43 -14.90
CA PRO A 22 11.60 -15.99 -14.28
C PRO A 22 11.72 -14.50 -13.95
N ASP A 23 11.01 -13.68 -14.72
CA ASP A 23 10.74 -12.30 -14.37
C ASP A 23 10.17 -12.28 -12.94
N GLY A 24 10.92 -11.63 -12.04
CA GLY A 24 10.55 -11.52 -10.65
C GLY A 24 9.15 -10.93 -10.51
N TRP A 25 8.32 -11.57 -9.68
CA TRP A 25 6.99 -11.07 -9.32
C TRP A 25 7.09 -9.80 -8.46
N ALA A 26 7.40 -8.67 -9.09
CA ALA A 26 6.77 -7.41 -8.72
C ALA A 26 5.47 -7.35 -9.52
N GLY A 27 4.44 -8.05 -9.02
CA GLY A 27 3.14 -8.14 -9.70
C GLY A 27 2.57 -6.73 -9.96
N SER A 28 2.05 -6.52 -11.17
CA SER A 28 1.20 -5.37 -11.45
C SER A 28 0.05 -5.35 -10.44
N LEU A 29 -0.32 -4.15 -9.96
CA LEU A 29 -1.46 -4.00 -9.05
C LEU A 29 -2.73 -4.54 -9.68
N SER A 30 -3.58 -5.17 -8.88
CA SER A 30 -4.97 -5.44 -9.26
C SER A 30 -5.70 -4.12 -9.56
N PRO A 31 -6.83 -4.15 -10.28
CA PRO A 31 -7.64 -2.95 -10.49
C PRO A 31 -8.06 -2.28 -9.18
N GLU A 32 -8.39 -3.07 -8.15
CA GLU A 32 -8.77 -2.61 -6.81
C GLU A 32 -7.59 -1.90 -6.12
N GLU A 33 -6.42 -2.53 -6.11
CA GLU A 33 -5.20 -1.97 -5.52
C GLU A 33 -4.76 -0.68 -6.26
N ALA A 34 -4.95 -0.62 -7.58
CA ALA A 34 -4.67 0.58 -8.37
C ALA A 34 -5.61 1.75 -7.98
N ARG A 35 -6.90 1.48 -7.79
CA ARG A 35 -7.89 2.44 -7.28
C ARG A 35 -7.55 2.90 -5.87
N GLY A 36 -7.27 1.97 -4.97
CA GLY A 36 -6.85 2.25 -3.60
C GLY A 36 -5.60 3.11 -3.52
N LYS A 37 -4.60 2.78 -4.35
CA LYS A 37 -3.37 3.56 -4.46
C LYS A 37 -3.62 4.99 -4.94
N ARG A 38 -4.56 5.20 -5.85
CA ARG A 38 -4.94 6.55 -6.29
C ARG A 38 -5.60 7.33 -5.15
N ILE A 39 -6.52 6.72 -4.41
CA ILE A 39 -7.13 7.33 -3.23
C ILE A 39 -6.06 7.68 -2.18
N PHE A 40 -5.14 6.75 -1.90
CA PHE A 40 -4.04 6.96 -0.95
C PHE A 40 -3.15 8.15 -1.33
N ARG A 41 -2.80 8.27 -2.60
CA ARG A 41 -1.86 9.29 -3.11
C ARG A 41 -2.49 10.64 -3.34
N GLU A 42 -3.74 10.65 -3.81
CA GLU A 42 -4.38 11.85 -4.35
C GLU A 42 -5.66 12.23 -3.61
N GLY A 43 -6.22 11.35 -2.78
CA GLY A 43 -7.50 11.57 -2.11
C GLY A 43 -8.68 11.61 -3.10
N LEU A 44 -8.58 10.90 -4.23
CA LEU A 44 -9.55 10.93 -5.32
C LEU A 44 -10.07 9.52 -5.65
N SER A 45 -11.39 9.37 -5.66
CA SER A 45 -12.08 8.19 -6.19
C SER A 45 -11.94 8.11 -7.72
N GLU A 46 -11.72 6.91 -8.27
CA GLU A 46 -11.75 6.70 -9.73
C GLU A 46 -13.15 6.90 -10.30
N ALA A 47 -14.19 6.52 -9.56
CA ALA A 47 -15.59 6.69 -9.94
C ALA A 47 -16.05 8.16 -9.88
N GLY A 48 -15.17 9.12 -9.57
CA GLY A 48 -15.51 10.54 -9.45
C GLY A 48 -16.31 10.90 -8.21
N ARG A 49 -16.44 9.98 -7.24
CA ARG A 49 -17.14 10.22 -5.97
C ARG A 49 -16.36 11.20 -5.09
N MET A 50 -17.09 12.04 -4.37
CA MET A 50 -16.50 12.95 -3.41
C MET A 50 -16.03 12.16 -2.18
N ILE A 51 -14.75 12.33 -1.85
CA ILE A 51 -14.19 11.92 -0.56
C ILE A 51 -14.12 13.19 0.30
N THR A 52 -14.60 13.11 1.53
CA THR A 52 -14.56 14.21 2.49
C THR A 52 -13.60 13.86 3.62
N ALA A 53 -12.84 14.82 4.10
CA ALA A 53 -11.94 14.72 5.24
C ALA A 53 -12.31 15.73 6.33
N ARG A 54 -12.18 15.32 7.59
CA ARG A 54 -12.27 16.20 8.77
C ARG A 54 -10.97 16.07 9.55
N VAL A 55 -10.33 17.20 9.85
CA VAL A 55 -9.01 17.23 10.52
C VAL A 55 -9.09 17.98 11.84
N GLY A 56 -8.44 17.41 12.85
CA GLY A 56 -8.42 17.94 14.19
C GLY A 56 -9.79 17.98 14.84
N ARG A 57 -9.99 18.99 15.70
CA ARG A 57 -11.25 19.20 16.40
C ARG A 57 -12.24 20.05 15.58
N SER A 58 -11.87 20.40 14.35
CA SER A 58 -12.73 21.18 13.45
C SER A 58 -13.86 20.30 12.92
N SER A 59 -15.06 20.87 12.83
CA SER A 59 -16.20 20.24 12.18
C SER A 59 -16.27 20.52 10.67
N THR A 60 -15.44 21.42 10.13
CA THR A 60 -15.52 21.83 8.73
C THR A 60 -15.09 20.69 7.80
N PRO A 61 -16.00 20.15 6.96
CA PRO A 61 -15.63 19.15 5.97
C PRO A 61 -14.78 19.78 4.87
N MET A 62 -13.73 19.07 4.46
CA MET A 62 -12.82 19.47 3.39
C MET A 62 -12.76 18.37 2.34
N PRO A 63 -12.46 18.67 1.06
CA PRO A 63 -12.21 17.63 0.07
C PRO A 63 -11.03 16.73 0.50
N GLY A 64 -11.17 15.41 0.34
CA GLY A 64 -10.14 14.44 0.73
C GLY A 64 -8.80 14.67 0.05
N LYS A 65 -8.82 15.15 -1.20
CA LYS A 65 -7.63 15.56 -1.96
C LYS A 65 -6.81 16.70 -1.31
N THR A 66 -7.37 17.44 -0.35
CA THR A 66 -6.63 18.45 0.41
C THR A 66 -5.70 17.81 1.44
N PHE A 67 -6.03 16.60 1.91
CA PHE A 67 -5.27 15.86 2.91
C PHE A 67 -5.10 14.39 2.47
N PRO A 68 -4.47 14.11 1.31
CA PRO A 68 -4.28 12.73 0.87
C PRO A 68 -3.42 11.97 1.88
N CYS A 69 -3.68 10.69 2.10
CA CYS A 69 -2.98 9.88 3.10
C CYS A 69 -1.44 9.97 2.96
N ALA A 70 -0.96 9.99 1.70
CA ALA A 70 0.45 10.08 1.36
C ALA A 70 1.13 11.39 1.80
N SER A 71 0.40 12.48 2.09
CA SER A 71 1.03 13.73 2.57
C SER A 71 1.63 13.57 3.96
N CYS A 72 1.03 12.72 4.81
CA CYS A 72 1.53 12.45 6.16
C CYS A 72 2.26 11.11 6.23
N HIS A 73 1.73 10.07 5.58
CA HIS A 73 2.33 8.74 5.65
C HIS A 73 3.42 8.49 4.59
N GLY A 74 3.61 9.41 3.65
CA GLY A 74 4.53 9.26 2.53
C GLY A 74 3.99 8.30 1.44
N LEU A 75 4.57 8.39 0.24
CA LEU A 75 4.19 7.52 -0.90
C LEU A 75 4.47 6.03 -0.67
N ASP A 76 5.29 5.72 0.34
CA ASP A 76 5.67 4.37 0.75
C ASP A 76 5.00 3.93 2.07
N GLY A 77 4.14 4.77 2.66
CA GLY A 77 3.41 4.46 3.88
C GLY A 77 4.23 4.47 5.17
N ARG A 78 5.50 4.87 5.16
CA ARG A 78 6.40 4.77 6.33
C ARG A 78 6.30 5.91 7.35
N GLY A 79 5.45 6.90 7.09
CA GLY A 79 5.37 8.10 7.92
C GLY A 79 6.39 9.16 7.52
N ARG A 80 6.00 10.43 7.60
CA ARG A 80 6.85 11.60 7.40
C ARG A 80 6.63 12.58 8.56
N PRO A 81 7.48 12.56 9.58
CA PRO A 81 7.33 13.46 10.72
C PRO A 81 7.47 14.92 10.31
N GLU A 82 6.53 15.76 10.73
CA GLU A 82 6.51 17.19 10.42
C GLU A 82 5.76 17.95 11.51
N GLY A 83 6.26 19.12 11.93
CA GLY A 83 5.51 20.04 12.80
C GLY A 83 5.05 19.45 14.15
N GLY A 84 5.76 18.45 14.68
CA GLY A 84 5.38 17.73 15.91
C GLY A 84 4.38 16.59 15.71
N VAL A 85 3.92 16.36 14.48
CA VAL A 85 3.15 15.18 14.09
C VAL A 85 4.11 14.06 13.70
N VAL A 86 3.88 12.86 14.23
CA VAL A 86 4.66 11.66 13.90
C VAL A 86 3.71 10.61 13.31
N PRO A 87 3.45 10.63 11.99
CA PRO A 87 2.60 9.65 11.35
C PRO A 87 3.22 8.25 11.43
N ALA A 88 2.40 7.24 11.73
CA ALA A 88 2.86 5.86 11.87
C ALA A 88 3.30 5.25 10.53
N ASP A 89 4.13 4.19 10.60
CA ASP A 89 4.33 3.26 9.49
C ASP A 89 3.05 2.42 9.32
N ILE A 90 2.37 2.65 8.21
CA ILE A 90 1.12 2.03 7.84
C ILE A 90 1.29 1.03 6.68
N THR A 91 2.52 0.56 6.43
CA THR A 91 2.71 -0.55 5.49
C THR A 91 1.89 -1.76 5.92
N TRP A 92 1.37 -2.50 4.95
CA TRP A 92 0.46 -3.62 5.21
C TRP A 92 1.04 -4.63 6.21
N SER A 93 2.32 -4.98 6.05
CA SER A 93 3.03 -5.91 6.94
C SER A 93 3.11 -5.40 8.38
N LYS A 94 3.23 -4.08 8.59
CA LYS A 94 3.21 -3.46 9.92
C LYS A 94 1.81 -3.43 10.51
N LEU A 95 0.79 -3.07 9.73
CA LEU A 95 -0.60 -3.00 10.23
C LEU A 95 -1.14 -4.38 10.59
N THR A 96 -0.87 -5.39 9.77
CA THR A 96 -1.37 -6.77 9.97
C THR A 96 -0.54 -7.60 10.96
N THR A 97 0.49 -7.00 11.56
CA THR A 97 1.24 -7.59 12.67
C THR A 97 0.90 -6.85 13.97
N PRO A 98 0.72 -7.56 15.11
CA PRO A 98 0.58 -6.90 16.41
C PRO A 98 1.81 -6.05 16.73
N LEU A 99 1.59 -4.86 17.28
CA LEU A 99 2.67 -4.01 17.75
C LEU A 99 2.76 -4.12 19.27
N VAL A 100 3.89 -4.62 19.76
CA VAL A 100 4.23 -4.58 21.18
C VAL A 100 4.93 -3.25 21.46
N SER A 101 4.47 -2.50 22.46
CA SER A 101 5.16 -1.26 22.84
C SER A 101 6.51 -1.60 23.45
N THR A 102 7.57 -1.04 22.88
CA THR A 102 8.97 -1.26 23.30
C THR A 102 9.55 -0.05 24.05
N GLY A 103 8.70 0.84 24.56
CA GLY A 103 9.11 2.08 25.24
C GLY A 103 9.31 3.28 24.30
N GLY A 104 8.96 3.15 23.02
CA GLY A 104 8.86 4.26 22.07
C GLY A 104 7.53 5.02 22.18
N THR A 105 7.31 5.98 21.27
CA THR A 105 6.07 6.77 21.19
C THR A 105 4.89 5.99 20.62
N GLU A 106 5.15 4.85 19.98
CA GLU A 106 4.09 4.02 19.41
C GLU A 106 3.33 3.26 20.49
N ARG A 107 2.00 3.37 20.42
CA ARG A 107 1.11 2.65 21.32
C ARG A 107 1.04 1.18 20.91
N ALA A 108 1.13 0.28 21.90
CA ALA A 108 0.85 -1.13 21.67
C ALA A 108 -0.53 -1.29 21.03
N ARG A 109 -0.64 -2.22 20.09
CA ARG A 109 -1.91 -2.57 19.48
C ARG A 109 -1.97 -3.98 18.94
N SER A 110 -3.18 -4.53 18.84
CA SER A 110 -3.44 -5.74 18.05
C SER A 110 -3.14 -5.55 16.56
N ALA A 111 -3.09 -6.67 15.83
CA ALA A 111 -3.06 -6.64 14.37
C ALA A 111 -4.37 -6.09 13.81
N TYR A 112 -4.27 -5.28 12.76
CA TYR A 112 -5.44 -4.84 12.02
C TYR A 112 -5.92 -5.92 11.04
N SER A 113 -7.24 -6.01 10.88
CA SER A 113 -7.89 -6.57 9.69
C SER A 113 -8.28 -5.44 8.73
N GLY A 114 -8.65 -5.75 7.48
CA GLY A 114 -9.15 -4.74 6.53
C GLY A 114 -10.30 -3.91 7.11
N GLY A 115 -11.26 -4.54 7.79
CA GLY A 115 -12.37 -3.82 8.45
C GLY A 115 -11.91 -2.89 9.59
N LEU A 116 -10.88 -3.27 10.36
CA LEU A 116 -10.30 -2.40 11.38
C LEU A 116 -9.53 -1.22 10.75
N ILE A 117 -8.89 -1.42 9.59
CA ILE A 117 -8.26 -0.32 8.83
C ILE A 117 -9.33 0.65 8.33
N SER A 118 -10.43 0.12 7.77
CA SER A 118 -11.59 0.92 7.37
C SER A 118 -12.15 1.75 8.54
N GLY A 119 -12.25 1.15 9.73
CA GLY A 119 -12.65 1.84 10.96
C GLY A 119 -11.63 2.90 11.42
N ALA A 120 -10.33 2.67 11.26
CA ALA A 120 -9.30 3.66 11.54
C ALA A 120 -9.40 4.89 10.62
N ILE A 121 -9.65 4.67 9.33
CA ILE A 121 -9.78 5.72 8.30
C ILE A 121 -11.03 6.59 8.55
N THR A 122 -12.15 5.95 8.87
CA THR A 122 -13.45 6.63 8.99
C THR A 122 -13.73 7.16 10.39
N GLY A 123 -13.48 6.33 11.42
CA GLY A 123 -13.80 6.61 12.83
C GLY A 123 -12.61 6.98 13.70
N GLY A 124 -11.38 6.75 13.24
CA GLY A 124 -10.20 7.17 13.98
C GLY A 124 -9.87 6.33 15.19
N LEU A 125 -10.19 5.04 15.15
CA LEU A 125 -9.91 4.11 16.22
C LEU A 125 -8.85 3.11 15.76
N ASN A 126 -7.93 2.77 16.66
CA ASN A 126 -6.97 1.72 16.41
C ASN A 126 -7.61 0.32 16.53
N ALA A 127 -6.83 -0.73 16.29
CA ALA A 127 -7.29 -2.12 16.35
C ALA A 127 -7.91 -2.53 17.70
N ASP A 128 -7.59 -1.83 18.79
CA ASP A 128 -8.12 -2.09 20.14
C ASP A 128 -9.16 -1.04 20.58
N GLY A 129 -9.65 -0.21 19.66
CA GLY A 129 -10.66 0.81 19.92
C GLY A 129 -10.14 2.09 20.60
N ALA A 130 -8.83 2.24 20.77
CA ALA A 130 -8.25 3.49 21.28
C ALA A 130 -8.23 4.56 20.17
N ALA A 131 -8.54 5.80 20.54
CA ALA A 131 -8.52 6.92 19.59
C ALA A 131 -7.12 7.13 19.01
N LEU A 132 -7.07 7.33 17.69
CA LEU A 132 -5.90 7.81 16.97
C LEU A 132 -5.70 9.31 17.21
N ASP A 133 -4.50 9.80 16.91
CA ASP A 133 -4.20 11.22 16.97
C ASP A 133 -5.21 12.03 16.13
N PHE A 134 -5.63 13.19 16.64
CA PHE A 134 -6.63 14.03 15.97
C PHE A 134 -6.08 14.70 14.71
N THR A 135 -4.76 14.74 14.55
CA THR A 135 -4.10 15.22 13.34
C THR A 135 -4.30 14.29 12.15
N MET A 136 -4.57 12.99 12.39
CA MET A 136 -4.97 12.08 11.33
C MET A 136 -6.42 12.40 10.89
N PRO A 137 -6.65 12.73 9.60
CA PRO A 137 -7.99 13.03 9.13
C PRO A 137 -8.95 11.85 9.30
N ARG A 138 -10.24 12.16 9.51
CA ARG A 138 -11.35 11.20 9.42
C ARG A 138 -12.01 11.37 8.07
N PHE A 139 -12.10 10.28 7.32
CA PHE A 139 -12.61 10.32 5.95
C PHE A 139 -14.02 9.74 5.85
N GLU A 140 -14.89 10.45 5.16
CA GLU A 140 -16.16 9.93 4.65
C GLU A 140 -15.96 9.62 3.16
N MET A 141 -16.13 8.37 2.78
CA MET A 141 -16.05 7.90 1.39
C MET A 141 -17.01 6.73 1.18
N HIS A 142 -17.30 6.41 -0.08
CA HIS A 142 -18.18 5.29 -0.40
C HIS A 142 -17.53 3.94 -0.05
N GLU A 143 -18.33 2.94 0.30
CA GLU A 143 -17.85 1.61 0.71
C GLU A 143 -16.89 0.97 -0.30
N ASP A 144 -17.19 1.03 -1.61
CA ASP A 144 -16.26 0.55 -2.65
C ASP A 144 -14.90 1.26 -2.63
N ASP A 145 -14.86 2.60 -2.43
CA ASP A 145 -13.59 3.33 -2.34
C ASP A 145 -12.81 2.89 -1.10
N LEU A 146 -13.52 2.64 0.00
CA LEU A 146 -12.91 2.17 1.24
C LEU A 146 -12.36 0.74 1.10
N ARG A 147 -13.08 -0.13 0.39
CA ARG A 147 -12.61 -1.49 0.03
C ARG A 147 -11.38 -1.44 -0.87
N ASP A 148 -11.36 -0.55 -1.86
CA ASP A 148 -10.21 -0.38 -2.74
C ASP A 148 -8.95 0.06 -1.95
N VAL A 149 -9.09 0.96 -0.97
CA VAL A 149 -7.97 1.43 -0.12
C VAL A 149 -7.35 0.31 0.73
N VAL A 150 -8.12 -0.72 1.09
CA VAL A 150 -7.67 -1.84 1.92
C VAL A 150 -7.47 -3.14 1.12
N ALA A 151 -7.52 -3.05 -0.22
CA ALA A 151 -7.33 -4.17 -1.14
C ALA A 151 -5.86 -4.63 -1.20
#